data_AF-A0A531LM13-F1
#
_entry.id   AF-A0A531LM13-F1
#
_cell.length_a   1.000
_cell.length_b   1.000
_cell.length_c   1.000
_cell.angle_alpha   90.00
_cell.angle_beta   90.00
_cell.angle_gamma   90.00
#
_symmetry.space_group_name_H-M   'P 1'
#
loop_
_entity.id
_entity.type
_entity.pdbx_description
1 polymer ?
#
loop_
_entity_poly.entity_id
_entity_poly.type
_entity_poly.pdbx_seq_one_letter_code
_entity_poly.pdbx_strand_id
1 'polypeptide(L)'
;HQLAAIRRMAVDDNYVAPDKELVAEALKTVCTISLPARAYKQLLADPEVAAVKEWIPANFAGPNGAKVFARRSDKTLRVGVPGAFSYAGFHDA
;
A
#
# COMPACT_ATOMS: atom_id res chain seq x y z
N HIS A 1 29.73 20.60 -12.85
CA HIS A 1 30.05 20.29 -11.43
C HIS A 1 29.19 19.16 -10.84
N GLN A 2 27.86 19.15 -11.00
CA GLN A 2 26.99 18.09 -10.45
C GLN A 2 27.25 16.67 -10.99
N LEU A 3 27.51 16.50 -12.29
CA LEU A 3 27.81 15.19 -12.89
C LEU A 3 29.13 14.58 -12.39
N ALA A 4 30.08 15.40 -11.95
CA ALA A 4 31.34 14.94 -11.37
C ALA A 4 31.15 14.41 -9.94
N ALA A 5 30.20 14.98 -9.18
CA ALA A 5 29.85 14.50 -7.85
C ALA A 5 29.14 13.13 -7.91
N ILE A 6 28.21 12.95 -8.86
CA ILE A 6 27.49 11.68 -9.04
C ILE A 6 28.45 10.54 -9.42
N ARG A 7 29.44 10.81 -10.29
CA ARG A 7 30.47 9.82 -10.64
C ARG A 7 31.40 9.46 -9.47
N ARG A 8 31.67 10.40 -8.56
CA ARG A 8 32.46 10.13 -7.33
C ARG A 8 31.73 9.23 -6.34
N MET A 9 30.40 9.38 -6.21
CA MET A 9 29.60 8.54 -5.30
C MET A 9 29.64 7.04 -5.64
N ALA A 10 29.98 6.67 -6.88
CA ALA A 10 30.05 5.28 -7.33
C ALA A 10 31.45 4.64 -7.21
N VAL A 11 32.50 5.41 -6.87
CA VAL A 11 33.90 4.97 -6.97
C VAL A 11 34.71 5.22 -5.68
N ASP A 12 34.18 5.98 -4.73
CA ASP A 12 34.90 6.29 -3.48
C ASP A 12 34.69 5.17 -2.45
N ASP A 13 35.69 4.29 -2.28
CA ASP A 13 35.72 3.25 -1.24
C ASP A 13 35.89 3.84 0.18
N ASN A 14 36.13 5.15 0.27
CA ASN A 14 36.39 5.87 1.51
C ASN A 14 35.09 6.35 2.17
N TYR A 15 34.12 5.45 2.33
CA TYR A 15 32.91 5.74 3.08
C TYR A 15 33.27 6.01 4.54
N VAL A 16 32.77 7.13 5.08
CA VAL A 16 32.82 7.38 6.52
C VAL A 16 32.13 6.20 7.21
N ALA A 17 32.81 5.58 8.17
CA ALA A 17 32.25 4.47 8.92
C ALA A 17 30.90 4.91 9.52
N PRO A 18 29.83 4.12 9.36
CA PRO A 18 28.53 4.48 9.90
C PRO A 18 28.63 4.71 11.41
N ASP A 19 28.12 5.86 11.86
CA ASP A 19 27.99 6.12 13.28
C ASP A 19 26.99 5.12 13.88
N LYS A 20 27.46 4.33 14.85
CA LYS A 20 26.67 3.24 15.43
C LYS A 20 25.47 3.74 16.21
N GLU A 21 25.55 4.93 16.82
CA GLU A 21 24.45 5.52 17.58
C GLU A 21 23.37 6.05 16.63
N LEU A 22 23.76 6.73 15.55
CA LEU A 22 22.81 7.17 14.52
C LEU A 22 22.13 5.98 13.82
N VAL A 23 22.86 4.91 13.54
CA VAL A 23 22.28 3.68 12.96
C VAL A 23 21.31 3.01 13.93
N ALA A 24 21.66 2.92 15.22
CA ALA A 24 20.78 2.36 16.24
C ALA A 24 19.50 3.18 16.41
N GLU A 25 19.59 4.51 16.38
CA GLU A 25 18.43 5.40 16.48
C GLU A 25 17.53 5.31 15.24
N ALA A 26 18.12 5.30 14.04
CA ALA A 26 17.36 5.08 12.81
C ALA A 26 16.63 3.73 12.79
N LEU A 27 17.26 2.67 13.32
CA LEU A 27 16.64 1.34 13.46
C LEU A 27 15.43 1.36 14.39
N LYS A 28 15.44 2.15 15.48
CA LYS A 28 14.25 2.32 16.34
C LYS A 28 13.08 2.90 15.56
N THR A 29 13.32 3.86 14.66
CA THR A 29 12.29 4.41 13.78
C THR A 29 11.77 3.36 12.78
N VAL A 30 12.65 2.57 12.17
CA VAL A 30 12.24 1.50 11.23
C VAL A 30 11.40 0.42 11.93
N CYS A 31 11.68 0.15 13.21
CA CYS A 31 10.92 -0.79 14.04
C CYS A 31 9.55 -0.25 14.51
N THR A 32 9.19 1.01 14.22
CA THR A 32 7.85 1.54 14.58
C THR A 32 6.71 0.90 13.78
N ILE A 33 6.98 0.47 12.55
CA ILE A 33 5.98 -0.24 11.75
C ILE A 33 6.02 -1.70 12.17
N SER A 34 4.96 -2.12 12.86
CA SER A 34 4.79 -3.51 13.28
C SER A 34 4.87 -4.47 12.09
N LEU A 35 5.36 -5.69 12.34
CA LEU A 35 5.43 -6.72 11.31
C LEU A 35 4.07 -6.95 10.61
N PRO A 36 2.92 -7.00 11.31
CA PRO A 36 1.61 -7.12 10.66
C PRO A 36 1.30 -5.95 9.71
N ALA A 37 1.63 -4.72 10.10
CA ALA A 37 1.40 -3.55 9.25
C ALA A 37 2.27 -3.56 7.98
N ARG A 38 3.49 -4.11 8.06
CA ARG A 38 4.35 -4.32 6.89
C ARG A 38 3.79 -5.41 5.98
N ALA A 39 3.44 -6.56 6.53
CA ALA A 39 2.86 -7.68 5.79
C ALA A 39 1.58 -7.24 5.07
N TYR A 40 0.71 -6.48 5.74
CA TYR A 40 -0.51 -5.93 5.15
C TYR A 40 -0.24 -4.98 3.98
N LYS A 41 0.73 -4.06 4.13
CA LYS A 41 1.11 -3.16 3.02
C LYS A 41 1.70 -3.90 1.84
N GLN A 42 2.48 -4.95 2.10
CA GLN A 42 3.05 -5.80 1.05
C GLN A 42 1.97 -6.58 0.32
N LEU A 43 1.00 -7.15 1.04
CA LEU A 43 -0.16 -7.84 0.45
C LEU A 43 -0.97 -6.91 -0.47
N LEU A 44 -1.24 -5.68 -0.04
CA LEU A 44 -1.97 -4.72 -0.87
C LEU A 44 -1.18 -4.21 -2.08
N ALA A 45 0.14 -4.35 -2.08
CA ALA A 45 1.01 -4.00 -3.20
C ALA A 45 1.26 -5.18 -4.15
N ASP A 46 0.78 -6.38 -3.80
CA ASP A 46 0.89 -7.56 -4.64
C ASP A 46 0.13 -7.35 -5.96
N PRO A 47 0.77 -7.56 -7.13
CA PRO A 47 0.10 -7.42 -8.42
C PRO A 47 -1.17 -8.27 -8.57
N GLU A 48 -1.22 -9.48 -8.00
CA GLU A 48 -2.39 -10.37 -8.11
C GLU A 48 -3.58 -9.79 -7.35
N VAL A 49 -3.34 -9.33 -6.12
CA VAL A 49 -4.34 -8.66 -5.27
C VAL A 49 -4.77 -7.31 -5.85
N ALA A 50 -3.83 -6.54 -6.40
CA ALA A 50 -4.10 -5.24 -7.00
C ALA A 50 -4.86 -5.34 -8.34
N ALA A 51 -4.74 -6.47 -9.05
CA ALA A 51 -5.46 -6.72 -10.29
C ALA A 51 -6.94 -7.08 -10.07
N VAL A 52 -7.35 -7.46 -8.84
CA VAL A 52 -8.74 -7.77 -8.53
C VAL A 52 -9.61 -6.54 -8.74
N LYS A 53 -10.57 -6.66 -9.65
CA LYS A 53 -11.47 -5.57 -10.01
C LYS A 53 -12.24 -5.06 -8.79
N GLU A 54 -12.43 -3.74 -8.73
CA GLU A 54 -13.30 -3.14 -7.73
C GLU A 54 -14.71 -3.71 -7.76
N TRP A 55 -15.23 -4.03 -6.58
CA TRP A 55 -16.60 -4.47 -6.40
C TRP A 55 -17.53 -3.27 -6.25
N ILE A 56 -18.53 -3.16 -7.13
CA ILE A 56 -19.45 -2.01 -7.17
C ILE A 56 -20.81 -2.45 -6.61
N PRO A 57 -21.22 -1.98 -5.41
CA PRO A 57 -22.48 -2.38 -4.78
C PRO A 57 -23.72 -2.16 -5.67
N ALA A 58 -23.76 -1.05 -6.42
CA ALA A 58 -24.88 -0.71 -7.29
C ALA A 58 -25.16 -1.76 -8.38
N ASN A 59 -24.17 -2.55 -8.79
CA ASN A 59 -24.34 -3.60 -9.79
C ASN A 59 -25.14 -4.79 -9.26
N PHE A 60 -25.20 -4.96 -7.94
CA PHE A 60 -25.82 -6.11 -7.28
C PHE A 60 -27.05 -5.74 -6.44
N ALA A 61 -27.25 -4.45 -6.14
CA ALA A 61 -28.35 -3.98 -5.29
C ALA A 61 -29.73 -3.89 -6.01
N GLY A 62 -29.79 -4.21 -7.31
CA GLY A 62 -31.01 -4.14 -8.12
C GLY A 62 -31.47 -2.70 -8.45
N PRO A 63 -32.56 -2.54 -9.22
CA PRO A 63 -32.98 -1.23 -9.76
C PRO A 63 -33.31 -0.16 -8.70
N ASN A 64 -33.79 -0.59 -7.53
CA ASN A 64 -34.14 0.32 -6.42
C ASN A 64 -33.06 0.40 -5.33
N GLY A 65 -31.92 -0.28 -5.50
CA GLY A 65 -30.89 -0.40 -4.46
C GLY A 65 -30.37 0.95 -3.96
N ALA A 66 -30.15 1.91 -4.87
CA ALA A 66 -29.69 3.26 -4.53
C ALA A 66 -30.72 4.11 -3.77
N LYS A 67 -31.99 3.71 -3.76
CA LYS A 67 -33.05 4.41 -3.01
C LYS A 67 -33.22 3.88 -1.59
N VAL A 68 -32.90 2.61 -1.36
CA VAL A 68 -33.13 1.92 -0.08
C VAL A 68 -31.85 1.84 0.75
N PHE A 69 -30.69 1.66 0.10
CA PHE A 69 -29.42 1.50 0.78
C PHE A 69 -28.58 2.78 0.73
N ALA A 70 -28.03 3.13 1.89
CA ALA A 70 -27.04 4.19 2.04
C ALA A 70 -25.74 3.59 2.61
N ARG A 71 -24.59 4.10 2.17
CA ARG A 71 -23.32 3.72 2.79
C ARG A 71 -23.12 4.55 4.04
N ARG A 72 -22.63 3.93 5.11
CA ARG A 72 -22.18 4.64 6.33
C ARG A 72 -21.08 5.69 6.08
N SER A 73 -20.36 5.58 4.97
CA SER A 73 -19.32 6.53 4.56
C SER A 73 -19.86 7.69 3.72
N ASP A 74 -21.18 7.80 3.54
CA ASP A 74 -21.88 8.75 2.66
C ASP A 74 -21.50 8.69 1.17
N LYS A 75 -20.61 7.77 0.78
CA LYS A 75 -20.29 7.48 -0.60
C LYS A 75 -21.50 6.84 -1.31
N THR A 76 -21.67 7.12 -2.59
CA THR A 76 -22.72 6.47 -3.39
C THR A 76 -22.43 4.97 -3.56
N LEU A 77 -23.47 4.18 -3.87
CA LEU A 77 -23.32 2.75 -4.20
C LEU A 77 -22.53 2.49 -5.50
N ARG A 78 -22.28 3.54 -6.30
CA ARG A 78 -21.47 3.44 -7.52
C ARG A 78 -19.97 3.57 -7.25
N VAL A 79 -19.58 4.07 -6.07
CA VAL A 79 -18.17 4.09 -5.68
C VAL A 79 -17.74 2.67 -5.34
N GLY A 80 -16.75 2.17 -6.08
CA GLY A 80 -16.19 0.84 -5.88
C GLY A 80 -15.58 0.63 -4.50
N VAL A 81 -15.62 -0.62 -4.05
CA VAL A 81 -14.83 -1.13 -2.95
C VAL A 81 -13.63 -1.86 -3.56
N PRO A 82 -12.39 -1.61 -3.10
CA PRO A 82 -11.22 -2.31 -3.62
C PRO A 82 -11.41 -3.82 -3.65
N GLY A 83 -11.01 -4.45 -4.76
CA GLY A 83 -11.22 -5.89 -5.00
C GLY A 83 -10.60 -6.77 -3.93
N ALA A 84 -9.47 -6.35 -3.35
CA ALA A 84 -8.80 -6.98 -2.22
C ALA A 84 -9.70 -7.23 -0.99
N PHE A 85 -10.78 -6.46 -0.82
CA PHE A 85 -11.73 -6.61 0.28
C PHE A 85 -13.03 -7.33 -0.12
N SER A 86 -13.07 -7.89 -1.32
CA SER A 86 -14.22 -8.64 -1.83
C SER A 86 -14.04 -10.14 -1.58
N TYR A 87 -15.11 -10.91 -1.81
CA TYR A 87 -15.05 -12.37 -1.77
C TYR A 87 -13.97 -12.92 -2.72
N ALA A 88 -13.93 -12.41 -3.96
CA ALA A 88 -12.94 -12.83 -4.95
C ALA A 88 -11.51 -12.50 -4.50
N GLY A 89 -11.31 -11.33 -3.88
CA GLY A 89 -9.99 -10.95 -3.33
C GLY A 89 -9.53 -11.82 -2.15
N PHE A 90 -10.44 -12.55 -1.50
CA PHE A 90 -10.10 -13.45 -0.39
C PHE A 90 -9.93 -14.91 -0.84
N HIS A 91 -10.67 -15.34 -1.87
CA HIS A 91 -10.70 -16.75 -2.30
C HIS A 91 -9.92 -17.04 -3.58
N ASP A 92 -9.79 -16.06 -4.47
CA ASP A 92 -9.35 -16.27 -5.85
C ASP A 92 -8.06 -15.50 -6.20
N ALA A 93 -7.49 -14.75 -5.25
CA ALA A 93 -6.36 -13.84 -5.43
C ALA A 93 -5.16 -14.18 -4.54
#